data_AF-A0A258XBE2-F1
#
_entry.id   AF-A0A258XBE2-F1
#
_cell.length_a   1.000
_cell.length_b   1.000
_cell.length_c   1.000
_cell.angle_alpha   90.00
_cell.angle_beta   90.00
_cell.angle_gamma   90.00
#
_symmetry.space_group_name_H-M   'P 1'
#
loop_
_entity.id
_entity.type
_entity.pdbx_description
1 polymer ?
#
loop_
_entity_poly.entity_id
_entity_poly.type
_entity_poly.pdbx_seq_one_letter_code
_entity_poly.pdbx_strand_id
1 'polypeptide(L)'
;MRFDKIMKLMGQFDTEGKERFQEALGSFLAEILQHTPFNLEDSERDIETLQEKLGNNIFSPLLMSSVEFFLSNEYPADFGFWNAIDFLLNKKGLLLSSEDKSYLKGLRDSYMNLYEITDLKIDEGLTLRDFIEKKQAPITVKEKMGTRSLSQWDLIGARVVDTPQGKDPILLIKKMWTKEILEHWLTEKIKEAQEPTFLNYDGDKLQFYTLEFPLKVSLSDVVQKLNSLPELISHDVEGTLDAWIWPLRDQKKHRQQKKKTDLDAPKEIMVDSQLCNEQGETCRFFAELKIQKKKLMIDVNSEERANFMENFVQNHLASFVEKPIRLKHDLKIRQEGTTPTKKVSSGLSREQEGTLKQKFYDQHYKGWIDSSLPILKGKTPRQAVKIKTERQKVIDLLKDLINNELHNAKKEGRTTPYNFDWLFAELGIEKDLL
;
A
#
# COMPACT_ATOMS: atom_id res chain seq x y z
N MET A 1 -7.21 33.39 0.08
CA MET A 1 -8.52 33.91 0.51
C MET A 1 -9.20 32.87 1.41
N ARG A 2 -9.98 33.24 2.43
CA ARG A 2 -10.68 32.25 3.29
C ARG A 2 -11.89 31.63 2.58
N PHE A 3 -12.22 30.39 2.93
CA PHE A 3 -13.32 29.65 2.30
C PHE A 3 -14.70 30.29 2.51
N ASP A 4 -14.97 30.89 3.68
CA ASP A 4 -16.22 31.62 3.96
C ASP A 4 -16.46 32.75 2.96
N LYS A 5 -15.38 33.43 2.56
CA LYS A 5 -15.42 34.49 1.56
C LYS A 5 -15.61 33.95 0.14
N ILE A 6 -15.01 32.80 -0.18
CA ILE A 6 -15.26 32.10 -1.45
C ILE A 6 -16.75 31.74 -1.57
N MET A 7 -17.34 31.15 -0.53
CA MET A 7 -18.77 30.78 -0.54
C MET A 7 -19.70 31.99 -0.69
N LYS A 8 -19.35 33.14 -0.10
CA LYS A 8 -20.08 34.40 -0.33
C LYS A 8 -19.99 34.89 -1.77
N LEU A 9 -18.89 34.62 -2.48
CA LEU A 9 -18.76 34.92 -3.91
C LEU A 9 -19.54 33.92 -4.76
N MET A 10 -19.57 32.63 -4.38
CA MET A 10 -20.41 31.62 -5.03
C MET A 10 -21.89 32.01 -5.05
N GLY A 11 -22.38 32.66 -3.99
CA GLY A 11 -23.76 33.18 -3.95
C GLY A 11 -24.06 34.31 -4.96
N GLN A 12 -23.04 34.85 -5.64
CA GLN A 12 -23.18 35.96 -6.58
C GLN A 12 -23.18 35.54 -8.06
N PHE A 13 -23.06 34.24 -8.34
CA PHE A 13 -23.27 33.73 -9.70
C PHE A 13 -24.72 33.99 -10.15
N ASP A 14 -24.89 34.31 -11.42
CA ASP A 14 -26.19 34.34 -12.08
C ASP A 14 -26.72 32.91 -12.26
N THR A 15 -27.92 32.79 -12.84
CA THR A 15 -28.57 31.49 -13.07
C THR A 15 -27.64 30.54 -13.84
N GLU A 16 -27.02 31.06 -14.90
CA GLU A 16 -26.11 30.29 -15.76
C GLU A 16 -24.87 29.79 -14.99
N GLY A 17 -24.24 30.65 -14.17
CA GLY A 17 -23.12 30.24 -13.33
C GLY A 17 -23.50 29.23 -12.23
N LYS A 18 -24.74 29.31 -11.71
CA LYS A 18 -25.26 28.34 -10.73
C LYS A 18 -25.53 26.98 -11.37
N GLU A 19 -26.13 26.96 -12.56
CA GLU A 19 -26.36 25.73 -13.32
C GLU A 19 -25.04 25.04 -13.66
N ARG A 20 -24.03 25.78 -14.13
CA ARG A 20 -22.68 25.22 -14.36
C ARG A 20 -22.04 24.67 -13.09
N PHE A 21 -22.25 25.31 -11.95
CA PHE A 21 -21.74 24.79 -10.68
C PHE A 21 -22.42 23.49 -10.29
N GLN A 22 -23.74 23.38 -10.48
CA GLN A 22 -24.49 22.14 -10.22
C GLN A 22 -24.04 21.01 -11.14
N GLU A 23 -23.82 21.28 -12.43
CA GLU A 23 -23.29 20.32 -13.38
C GLU A 23 -21.87 19.87 -12.98
N ALA A 24 -20.96 20.82 -12.72
CA ALA A 24 -19.60 20.53 -12.30
C ALA A 24 -19.55 19.71 -11.00
N LEU A 25 -20.41 20.04 -10.03
CA LEU A 25 -20.56 19.28 -8.80
C LEU A 25 -21.06 17.86 -9.11
N GLY A 26 -22.09 17.71 -9.93
CA GLY A 26 -22.64 16.43 -10.34
C GLY A 26 -21.61 15.53 -11.02
N SER A 27 -20.82 16.06 -11.97
CA SER A 27 -19.75 15.32 -12.65
C SER A 27 -18.61 14.94 -11.70
N PHE A 28 -18.14 15.88 -10.89
CA PHE A 28 -17.07 15.64 -9.92
C PHE A 28 -17.46 14.56 -8.90
N LEU A 29 -18.71 14.59 -8.43
CA LEU A 29 -19.24 13.58 -7.52
C LEU A 29 -19.45 12.24 -8.20
N ALA A 30 -19.93 12.21 -9.44
CA ALA A 30 -20.06 10.97 -10.20
C ALA A 30 -18.70 10.27 -10.29
N GLU A 31 -17.66 10.99 -10.67
CA GLU A 31 -16.30 10.44 -10.81
C GLU A 31 -15.72 9.94 -9.49
N ILE A 32 -15.86 10.70 -8.40
CA ILE A 32 -15.31 10.32 -7.09
C ILE A 32 -16.10 9.18 -6.45
N LEU A 33 -17.44 9.19 -6.60
CA LEU A 33 -18.32 8.27 -5.89
C LEU A 33 -18.62 6.99 -6.68
N GLN A 34 -18.29 6.92 -7.97
CA GLN A 34 -18.45 5.73 -8.84
C GLN A 34 -17.80 4.46 -8.26
N HIS A 35 -16.80 4.60 -7.39
CA HIS A 35 -16.10 3.50 -6.74
C HIS A 35 -16.30 3.44 -5.23
N THR A 36 -17.23 4.20 -4.69
CA THR A 36 -17.55 4.24 -3.27
C THR A 36 -18.82 3.43 -2.98
N PRO A 37 -19.02 2.92 -1.75
CA PRO A 37 -20.26 2.22 -1.39
C PRO A 37 -21.51 3.12 -1.39
N PHE A 38 -21.36 4.42 -1.67
CA PHE A 38 -22.45 5.38 -1.78
C PHE A 38 -23.06 5.30 -3.18
N ASN A 39 -24.02 4.40 -3.36
CA ASN A 39 -24.78 4.28 -4.61
C ASN A 39 -25.81 5.42 -4.70
N LEU A 40 -25.39 6.58 -5.21
CA LEU A 40 -26.24 7.78 -5.35
C LEU A 40 -26.79 7.88 -6.78
N GLU A 41 -28.11 7.99 -6.89
CA GLU A 41 -28.77 8.30 -8.15
C GLU A 41 -28.45 9.75 -8.60
N ASP A 42 -28.55 10.04 -9.89
CA ASP A 42 -28.27 11.39 -10.43
C ASP A 42 -29.16 12.47 -9.79
N SER A 43 -30.40 12.11 -9.44
CA SER A 43 -31.39 12.96 -8.76
C SER A 43 -31.02 13.31 -7.31
N GLU A 44 -30.04 12.62 -6.72
CA GLU A 44 -29.64 12.75 -5.32
C GLU A 44 -28.31 13.52 -5.15
N ARG A 45 -27.81 14.14 -6.23
CA ARG A 45 -26.54 14.87 -6.28
C ARG A 45 -26.66 16.38 -6.02
N ASP A 46 -27.81 16.84 -5.56
CA ASP A 46 -27.93 18.21 -5.06
C ASP A 46 -27.26 18.37 -3.69
N ILE A 47 -26.86 19.60 -3.37
CA ILE A 47 -26.06 19.96 -2.20
C ILE A 47 -26.77 19.56 -0.89
N GLU A 48 -28.09 19.73 -0.80
CA GLU A 48 -28.84 19.52 0.44
C GLU A 48 -28.98 18.02 0.72
N THR A 49 -29.39 17.24 -0.29
CA THR A 49 -29.52 15.78 -0.18
C THR A 49 -28.18 15.12 0.16
N LEU A 50 -27.09 15.57 -0.46
CA LEU A 50 -25.74 15.05 -0.20
C LEU A 50 -25.26 15.35 1.22
N GLN A 51 -25.53 16.55 1.71
CA GLN A 51 -25.15 16.93 3.06
C GLN A 51 -25.86 16.07 4.11
N GLU A 52 -27.16 15.79 3.88
CA GLU A 52 -27.96 14.91 4.74
C GLU A 52 -27.42 13.47 4.75
N LYS A 53 -27.16 12.90 3.56
CA LYS A 53 -26.72 11.50 3.44
C LYS A 53 -25.28 11.25 3.91
N LEU A 54 -24.35 12.14 3.57
CA LEU A 54 -22.92 11.97 3.87
C LEU A 54 -22.54 12.45 5.27
N GLY A 55 -23.35 13.34 5.85
CA GLY A 55 -23.02 14.06 7.07
C GLY A 55 -21.91 15.09 6.86
N ASN A 56 -21.89 16.11 7.72
CA ASN A 56 -21.03 17.28 7.55
C ASN A 56 -19.52 16.99 7.48
N ASN A 57 -19.06 15.95 8.16
CA ASN A 57 -17.63 15.60 8.22
C ASN A 57 -17.08 15.11 6.88
N ILE A 58 -17.93 14.48 6.06
CA ILE A 58 -17.57 14.00 4.73
C ILE A 58 -17.94 15.04 3.68
N PHE A 59 -19.13 15.64 3.83
CA PHE A 59 -19.65 16.61 2.88
C PHE A 59 -18.79 17.87 2.77
N SER A 60 -18.32 18.43 3.88
CA SER A 60 -17.59 19.71 3.87
C SER A 60 -16.26 19.65 3.08
N PRO A 61 -15.36 18.66 3.28
CA PRO A 61 -14.15 18.50 2.45
C PRO A 61 -14.46 18.27 0.96
N LEU A 62 -15.53 17.53 0.68
CA LEU A 62 -15.98 17.23 -0.68
C LEU A 62 -16.45 18.50 -1.39
N LEU A 63 -17.37 19.25 -0.76
CA LEU A 63 -17.85 20.54 -1.26
C LEU A 63 -16.72 21.53 -1.47
N MET A 64 -15.77 21.63 -0.53
CA MET A 64 -14.60 22.50 -0.69
C MET A 64 -13.78 22.13 -1.93
N SER A 65 -13.66 20.83 -2.22
CA SER A 65 -12.94 20.35 -3.39
C SER A 65 -13.70 20.61 -4.69
N SER A 66 -15.02 20.40 -4.71
CA SER A 66 -15.87 20.72 -5.87
C SER A 66 -15.88 22.21 -6.18
N VAL A 67 -15.93 23.08 -5.16
CA VAL A 67 -15.87 24.54 -5.35
C VAL A 67 -14.52 24.95 -5.92
N GLU A 68 -13.41 24.42 -5.40
CA GLU A 68 -12.09 24.70 -5.96
C GLU A 68 -11.97 24.24 -7.42
N PHE A 69 -12.42 23.02 -7.72
CA PHE A 69 -12.46 22.45 -9.07
C PHE A 69 -13.25 23.38 -10.00
N PHE A 70 -14.46 23.77 -9.60
CA PHE A 70 -15.30 24.69 -10.35
C PHE A 70 -14.66 26.05 -10.61
N LEU A 71 -14.04 26.63 -9.59
CA LEU A 71 -13.41 27.94 -9.73
C LEU A 71 -12.20 27.91 -10.68
N SER A 72 -11.42 26.82 -10.63
CA SER A 72 -10.16 26.71 -11.37
C SER A 72 -10.29 26.21 -12.81
N ASN A 73 -11.44 25.65 -13.21
CA ASN A 73 -11.62 25.04 -14.52
C ASN A 73 -12.32 25.93 -15.54
N GLU A 74 -12.14 25.58 -16.81
CA GLU A 74 -12.84 26.17 -17.93
C GLU A 74 -14.02 25.30 -18.35
N TYR A 75 -15.13 25.95 -18.69
CA TYR A 75 -16.39 25.34 -19.07
C TYR A 75 -16.78 25.79 -20.47
N PRO A 76 -17.37 24.92 -21.30
CA PRO A 76 -17.89 25.35 -22.60
C PRO A 76 -18.92 26.48 -22.47
N ALA A 77 -18.85 27.42 -23.41
CA ALA A 77 -19.84 28.49 -23.58
C ALA A 77 -20.09 28.75 -25.07
N ASP A 78 -21.17 29.48 -25.37
CA ASP A 78 -21.59 29.79 -26.75
C ASP A 78 -20.44 30.38 -27.60
N PHE A 79 -19.53 31.12 -26.97
CA PHE A 79 -18.35 31.70 -27.59
C PHE A 79 -17.08 31.40 -26.77
N GLY A 80 -16.55 30.19 -26.95
CA GLY A 80 -15.28 29.77 -26.34
C GLY A 80 -15.47 29.14 -24.97
N PHE A 81 -14.72 29.63 -23.99
CA PHE A 81 -14.72 29.08 -22.64
C PHE A 81 -15.18 30.11 -21.62
N TRP A 82 -15.92 29.63 -20.63
CA TRP A 82 -16.33 30.37 -19.45
C TRP A 82 -15.56 29.84 -18.23
N ASN A 83 -15.12 30.75 -17.38
CA ASN A 83 -14.50 30.40 -16.11
C ASN A 83 -15.10 31.25 -15.00
N ALA A 84 -15.35 30.59 -13.88
CA ALA A 84 -16.00 31.18 -12.73
C ALA A 84 -15.21 32.34 -12.11
N ILE A 85 -13.88 32.26 -12.10
CA ILE A 85 -13.02 33.32 -11.57
C ILE A 85 -13.03 34.55 -12.49
N ASP A 86 -12.93 34.37 -13.80
CA ASP A 86 -13.01 35.51 -14.74
C ASP A 86 -14.35 36.22 -14.63
N PHE A 87 -15.43 35.46 -14.53
CA PHE A 87 -16.75 36.02 -14.29
C PHE A 87 -16.79 36.87 -13.02
N LEU A 88 -16.27 36.34 -11.90
CA LEU A 88 -16.22 37.08 -10.62
C LEU A 88 -15.34 38.33 -10.72
N LEU A 89 -14.18 38.24 -11.36
CA LEU A 89 -13.27 39.38 -11.54
C LEU A 89 -13.90 40.46 -12.43
N ASN A 90 -14.60 40.09 -13.49
CA ASN A 90 -15.24 41.03 -14.42
C ASN A 90 -16.47 41.70 -13.81
N LYS A 91 -17.35 40.93 -13.14
CA LYS A 91 -18.60 41.45 -12.57
C LYS A 91 -18.41 42.14 -11.22
N LYS A 92 -17.47 41.67 -10.40
CA LYS A 92 -17.32 42.06 -8.99
C LYS A 92 -15.91 42.53 -8.62
N GLY A 93 -14.99 42.61 -9.59
CA GLY A 93 -13.61 43.02 -9.34
C GLY A 93 -13.50 44.33 -8.57
N LEU A 94 -14.36 45.33 -8.81
CA LEU A 94 -14.30 46.59 -8.06
C LEU A 94 -14.54 46.44 -6.54
N LEU A 95 -15.23 45.38 -6.11
CA LEU A 95 -15.52 45.09 -4.69
C LEU A 95 -14.45 44.19 -4.04
N LEU A 96 -13.51 43.66 -4.81
CA LEU A 96 -12.45 42.78 -4.34
C LEU A 96 -11.18 43.57 -4.04
N SER A 97 -10.50 43.22 -2.95
CA SER A 97 -9.17 43.76 -2.66
C SER A 97 -8.16 43.28 -3.71
N SER A 98 -7.04 44.00 -3.85
CA SER A 98 -5.95 43.58 -4.74
C SER A 98 -5.41 42.19 -4.38
N GLU A 99 -5.40 41.84 -3.10
CA GLU A 99 -4.98 40.52 -2.62
C GLU A 99 -5.97 39.42 -3.03
N ASP A 100 -7.28 39.64 -2.90
CA ASP A 100 -8.29 38.67 -3.34
C ASP A 100 -8.23 38.45 -4.85
N LYS A 101 -8.07 39.54 -5.61
CA LYS A 101 -7.91 39.47 -7.07
C LYS A 101 -6.71 38.63 -7.45
N SER A 102 -5.58 38.84 -6.78
CA SER A 102 -4.38 38.07 -7.08
C SER A 102 -4.52 36.61 -6.69
N TYR A 103 -5.14 36.32 -5.55
CA TYR A 103 -5.41 34.94 -5.14
C TYR A 103 -6.31 34.22 -6.15
N LEU A 104 -7.38 34.88 -6.60
CA LEU A 104 -8.29 34.32 -7.61
C LEU A 104 -7.56 34.09 -8.93
N LYS A 105 -6.78 35.06 -9.42
CA LYS A 105 -5.96 34.87 -10.63
C LYS A 105 -4.97 33.71 -10.50
N GLY A 106 -4.22 33.65 -9.40
CA GLY A 106 -3.31 32.51 -9.15
C GLY A 106 -4.05 31.17 -9.06
N LEU A 107 -5.26 31.15 -8.50
CA LEU A 107 -6.09 29.94 -8.46
C LEU A 107 -6.56 29.52 -9.86
N ARG A 108 -6.93 30.48 -10.71
CA ARG A 108 -7.28 30.26 -12.12
C ARG A 108 -6.11 29.70 -12.92
N ASP A 109 -4.92 30.29 -12.75
CA ASP A 109 -3.75 29.99 -13.59
C ASP A 109 -2.95 28.77 -13.10
N SER A 110 -3.28 28.25 -11.91
CA SER A 110 -2.66 27.03 -11.38
C SER A 110 -3.32 25.77 -11.96
N TYR A 111 -2.76 24.60 -11.64
CA TYR A 111 -3.34 23.30 -11.98
C TYR A 111 -3.02 22.26 -10.89
N MET A 112 -3.76 21.16 -10.87
CA MET A 112 -3.44 20.01 -10.02
C MET A 112 -2.22 19.30 -10.59
N ASN A 113 -1.24 19.01 -9.75
CA ASN A 113 -0.03 18.33 -10.17
C ASN A 113 0.49 17.37 -9.09
N LEU A 114 1.38 16.47 -9.47
CA LEU A 114 2.03 15.54 -8.56
C LEU A 114 3.41 16.09 -8.17
N TYR A 115 3.63 16.23 -6.87
CA TYR A 115 4.88 16.74 -6.30
C TYR A 115 5.51 15.71 -5.37
N GLU A 116 6.83 15.61 -5.39
CA GLU A 116 7.60 14.95 -4.34
C GLU A 116 8.03 15.99 -3.30
N ILE A 117 7.85 15.68 -2.02
CA ILE A 117 8.38 16.50 -0.92
C ILE A 117 9.87 16.21 -0.78
N THR A 118 10.71 17.17 -1.12
CA THR A 118 12.19 17.02 -1.07
C THR A 118 12.79 17.50 0.23
N ASP A 119 12.17 18.48 0.89
CA ASP A 119 12.54 18.97 2.22
C ASP A 119 11.27 19.31 3.02
N LEU A 120 11.33 19.12 4.33
CA LEU A 120 10.20 19.36 5.22
C LEU A 120 10.67 19.83 6.59
N LYS A 121 10.13 20.97 7.05
CA LYS A 121 10.37 21.52 8.37
C LYS A 121 9.05 21.67 9.13
N ILE A 122 8.96 20.96 10.25
CA ILE A 122 7.75 20.92 11.08
C ILE A 122 7.33 22.32 11.50
N ASP A 123 6.05 22.65 11.33
CA ASP A 123 5.42 23.93 11.65
C ASP A 123 5.99 25.16 10.90
N GLU A 124 6.82 24.94 9.87
CA GLU A 124 7.40 25.98 9.03
C GLU A 124 6.93 25.89 7.58
N GLY A 125 7.22 24.79 6.90
CA GLY A 125 6.95 24.64 5.48
C GLY A 125 7.63 23.42 4.85
N LEU A 126 7.54 23.34 3.54
CA LEU A 126 8.01 22.20 2.75
C LEU A 126 8.47 22.63 1.36
N THR A 127 9.36 21.85 0.76
CA THR A 127 9.90 22.08 -0.58
C THR A 127 9.43 20.99 -1.52
N LEU A 128 8.79 21.40 -2.61
CA LEU A 128 8.14 20.56 -3.59
C LEU A 128 8.95 20.50 -4.86
N ARG A 129 9.18 19.30 -5.37
CA ARG A 129 9.70 19.07 -6.72
C ARG A 129 8.58 18.53 -7.58
N ASP A 130 8.38 19.14 -8.74
CA ASP A 130 7.46 18.62 -9.75
C ASP A 130 7.90 17.21 -10.17
N PHE A 131 7.00 16.24 -9.99
CA PHE A 131 7.30 14.84 -10.28
C PHE A 131 7.24 14.53 -11.79
N ILE A 132 6.41 15.28 -12.52
CA ILE A 132 6.20 15.14 -13.96
C ILE A 132 7.27 15.94 -14.71
N GLU A 133 7.39 17.23 -14.40
CA GLU A 133 8.34 18.16 -15.02
C GLU A 133 9.58 18.39 -14.14
N LYS A 134 10.38 17.33 -13.97
CA LYS A 134 11.56 17.30 -13.07
C LYS A 134 12.64 18.38 -13.31
N LYS A 135 12.56 19.13 -14.41
CA LYS A 135 13.48 20.24 -14.73
C LYS A 135 13.05 21.57 -14.13
N GLN A 136 11.81 21.69 -13.66
CA GLN A 136 11.36 22.88 -12.95
C GLN A 136 12.12 23.03 -11.62
N ALA A 137 12.38 24.28 -11.25
CA ALA A 137 12.99 24.57 -9.95
C ALA A 137 12.04 24.14 -8.81
N PRO A 138 12.57 23.58 -7.71
CA PRO A 138 11.74 23.26 -6.55
C PRO A 138 11.05 24.51 -5.98
N ILE A 139 9.84 24.32 -5.46
CA ILE A 139 9.00 25.37 -4.91
C ILE A 139 8.92 25.21 -3.40
N THR A 140 9.30 26.24 -2.64
CA THR A 140 9.11 26.27 -1.19
C THR A 140 7.78 26.93 -0.83
N VAL A 141 6.99 26.26 -0.01
CA VAL A 141 5.67 26.73 0.45
C VAL A 141 5.61 26.75 1.98
N LYS A 142 4.97 27.77 2.55
CA LYS A 142 4.73 27.87 4.00
C LYS A 142 3.44 27.15 4.38
N GLU A 143 3.53 25.84 4.53
CA GLU A 143 2.43 25.01 5.03
C GLU A 143 2.79 24.42 6.40
N LYS A 144 2.09 24.84 7.45
CA LYS A 144 2.41 24.42 8.83
C LYS A 144 1.69 23.15 9.23
N MET A 145 0.37 23.09 9.06
CA MET A 145 -0.43 21.96 9.54
C MET A 145 -0.13 20.68 8.77
N GLY A 146 0.08 20.80 7.46
CA GLY A 146 0.44 19.70 6.58
C GLY A 146 1.72 18.97 7.03
N THR A 147 2.74 19.71 7.49
CA THR A 147 4.03 19.16 7.94
C THR A 147 3.90 18.18 9.11
N ARG A 148 2.83 18.29 9.92
CA ARG A 148 2.58 17.38 11.04
C ARG A 148 2.16 15.98 10.58
N SER A 149 1.56 15.87 9.40
CA SER A 149 1.17 14.59 8.81
C SER A 149 2.12 14.12 7.71
N LEU A 150 2.61 15.02 6.87
CA LEU A 150 3.45 14.71 5.70
C LEU A 150 4.90 14.43 6.08
N SER A 151 5.56 13.57 5.32
CA SER A 151 6.95 13.15 5.48
C SER A 151 7.77 13.51 4.23
N GLN A 152 9.09 13.63 4.39
CA GLN A 152 9.99 13.74 3.25
C GLN A 152 9.81 12.51 2.34
N TRP A 153 9.89 12.76 1.03
CA TRP A 153 9.64 11.83 -0.07
C TRP A 153 8.19 11.35 -0.22
N ASP A 154 7.24 11.94 0.50
CA ASP A 154 5.82 11.76 0.15
C ASP A 154 5.57 12.30 -1.27
N LEU A 155 4.83 11.52 -2.06
CA LEU A 155 4.22 12.00 -3.30
C LEU A 155 2.85 12.59 -2.98
N ILE A 156 2.65 13.87 -3.32
CA ILE A 156 1.42 14.59 -3.08
C ILE A 156 0.80 15.15 -4.36
N GLY A 157 -0.49 14.89 -4.54
CA GLY A 157 -1.37 15.62 -5.44
C GLY A 157 -1.75 16.94 -4.80
N ALA A 158 -1.28 18.04 -5.37
CA ALA A 158 -1.55 19.37 -4.85
C ALA A 158 -1.65 20.40 -5.97
N ARG A 159 -2.28 21.53 -5.65
CA ARG A 159 -2.24 22.74 -6.46
C ARG A 159 -1.41 23.77 -5.74
N VAL A 160 -0.43 24.34 -6.44
CA VAL A 160 0.38 25.46 -5.94
C VAL A 160 -0.18 26.73 -6.56
N VAL A 161 -0.66 27.64 -5.72
CA VAL A 161 -1.25 28.91 -6.12
C VAL A 161 -0.23 30.02 -5.93
N ASP A 162 0.19 30.61 -7.04
CA ASP A 162 1.08 31.77 -7.02
C ASP A 162 0.40 32.97 -6.37
N THR A 163 1.20 33.72 -5.60
CA THR A 163 0.76 34.94 -4.92
C THR A 163 1.60 36.12 -5.40
N PRO A 164 1.17 37.39 -5.15
CA PRO A 164 1.95 38.55 -5.57
C PRO A 164 3.40 38.49 -5.08
N GLN A 165 4.30 39.14 -5.83
CA GLN A 165 5.72 39.25 -5.48
C GLN A 165 5.92 39.62 -4.01
N GLY A 166 6.72 38.80 -3.31
CA GLY A 166 7.03 38.98 -1.89
C GLY A 166 6.12 38.22 -0.91
N LYS A 167 5.10 37.51 -1.40
CA LYS A 167 4.34 36.53 -0.60
C LYS A 167 4.70 35.11 -1.00
N ASP A 168 4.60 34.19 -0.05
CA ASP A 168 4.84 32.77 -0.32
C ASP A 168 3.69 32.17 -1.14
N PRO A 169 3.97 31.22 -2.04
CA PRO A 169 2.93 30.48 -2.73
C PRO A 169 2.07 29.68 -1.74
N ILE A 170 0.80 29.52 -2.07
CA ILE A 170 -0.17 28.78 -1.24
C ILE A 170 -0.29 27.37 -1.76
N LEU A 171 -0.15 26.40 -0.85
CA LEU A 171 -0.34 24.98 -1.16
C LEU A 171 -1.75 24.54 -0.83
N LEU A 172 -2.47 24.01 -1.82
CA LEU A 172 -3.76 23.36 -1.65
C LEU A 172 -3.56 21.84 -1.77
N ILE A 173 -3.31 21.20 -0.62
CA ILE A 173 -3.11 19.74 -0.54
C ILE A 173 -4.45 19.02 -0.61
N LYS A 174 -4.59 18.06 -1.52
CA LYS A 174 -5.77 17.21 -1.60
C LYS A 174 -5.52 15.84 -0.97
N LYS A 175 -5.72 15.74 0.36
CA LYS A 175 -5.58 14.46 1.09
C LYS A 175 -6.45 13.33 0.52
N MET A 176 -7.60 13.65 -0.07
CA MET A 176 -8.57 12.72 -0.69
C MET A 176 -8.20 12.24 -2.11
N TRP A 177 -7.11 12.75 -2.68
CA TRP A 177 -6.73 12.52 -4.08
C TRP A 177 -5.40 11.77 -4.14
N THR A 178 -4.51 12.01 -3.17
CA THR A 178 -3.22 11.33 -3.07
C THR A 178 -3.29 9.86 -2.79
N LYS A 179 -4.19 9.42 -1.90
CA LYS A 179 -4.25 8.01 -1.55
C LYS A 179 -5.12 7.29 -2.56
N GLU A 180 -6.28 7.83 -2.87
CA GLU A 180 -7.27 7.19 -3.72
C GLU A 180 -6.87 7.21 -5.20
N ILE A 181 -6.31 8.29 -5.77
CA ILE A 181 -5.80 8.25 -7.16
C ILE A 181 -4.48 7.48 -7.23
N LEU A 182 -3.58 7.61 -6.27
CA LEU A 182 -2.34 6.82 -6.33
C LEU A 182 -2.66 5.33 -6.15
N GLU A 183 -3.55 4.97 -5.21
CA GLU A 183 -4.05 3.60 -5.08
C GLU A 183 -4.83 3.17 -6.32
N HIS A 184 -5.69 4.01 -6.91
CA HIS A 184 -6.46 3.64 -8.10
C HIS A 184 -5.60 3.57 -9.35
N TRP A 185 -4.70 4.52 -9.60
CA TRP A 185 -3.72 4.49 -10.69
C TRP A 185 -2.73 3.32 -10.53
N LEU A 186 -2.23 3.09 -9.31
CA LEU A 186 -1.37 1.93 -9.02
C LEU A 186 -2.18 0.63 -9.13
N THR A 187 -3.44 0.59 -8.70
CA THR A 187 -4.34 -0.56 -8.82
C THR A 187 -4.72 -0.80 -10.27
N GLU A 188 -4.94 0.22 -11.10
CA GLU A 188 -5.20 0.09 -12.53
C GLU A 188 -3.93 -0.38 -13.26
N LYS A 189 -2.74 0.12 -12.89
CA LYS A 189 -1.45 -0.38 -13.40
C LYS A 189 -1.11 -1.78 -12.91
N ILE A 190 -1.54 -2.16 -11.70
CA ILE A 190 -1.43 -3.52 -11.14
C ILE A 190 -2.49 -4.43 -11.77
N LYS A 191 -3.70 -3.97 -12.08
CA LYS A 191 -4.75 -4.73 -12.77
C LYS A 191 -4.40 -4.97 -14.24
N GLU A 192 -3.77 -4.00 -14.90
CA GLU A 192 -3.15 -4.19 -16.22
C GLU A 192 -2.09 -5.30 -16.18
N ALA A 193 -1.43 -5.49 -15.03
CA ALA A 193 -0.58 -6.64 -14.77
C ALA A 193 -1.40 -7.79 -14.14
N GLN A 194 -2.16 -8.55 -14.95
CA GLN A 194 -2.88 -9.76 -14.51
C GLN A 194 -2.13 -10.49 -13.37
N GLU A 195 -2.71 -10.52 -12.17
CA GLU A 195 -2.06 -11.19 -11.04
C GLU A 195 -1.79 -12.64 -11.44
N PRO A 196 -0.54 -13.11 -11.32
CA PRO A 196 -0.22 -14.45 -11.73
C PRO A 196 -0.98 -15.46 -10.87
N THR A 197 -1.61 -16.44 -11.52
CA THR A 197 -2.17 -17.59 -10.80
C THR A 197 -1.01 -18.43 -10.31
N PHE A 198 -0.81 -18.49 -8.99
CA PHE A 198 0.19 -19.37 -8.40
C PHE A 198 -0.36 -20.80 -8.32
N LEU A 199 0.41 -21.75 -8.83
CA LEU A 199 0.11 -23.18 -8.78
C LEU A 199 1.16 -23.90 -7.93
N ASN A 200 0.76 -24.90 -7.14
CA ASN A 200 1.69 -25.79 -6.45
C ASN A 200 2.30 -26.81 -7.44
N TYR A 201 3.21 -27.68 -6.97
CA TYR A 201 3.83 -28.72 -7.82
C TYR A 201 2.82 -29.70 -8.47
N ASP A 202 1.66 -29.92 -7.86
CA ASP A 202 0.62 -30.81 -8.37
C ASP A 202 -0.24 -30.14 -9.47
N GLY A 203 -0.08 -28.83 -9.68
CA GLY A 203 -0.89 -28.02 -10.59
C GLY A 203 -2.15 -27.45 -9.95
N ASP A 204 -2.33 -27.61 -8.65
CA ASP A 204 -3.45 -27.02 -7.90
C ASP A 204 -3.18 -25.54 -7.60
N LYS A 205 -4.24 -24.76 -7.43
CA LYS A 205 -4.11 -23.37 -6.99
C LYS A 205 -3.44 -23.31 -5.62
N LEU A 206 -2.35 -22.55 -5.53
CA LEU A 206 -1.62 -22.37 -4.28
C LEU A 206 -2.53 -21.72 -3.23
N GLN A 207 -2.74 -22.38 -2.12
CA GLN A 207 -3.56 -21.89 -1.02
C GLN A 207 -3.12 -22.60 0.26
N PHE A 208 -2.55 -21.86 1.22
CA PHE A 208 -2.04 -22.46 2.44
C PHE A 208 -3.17 -22.76 3.43
N TYR A 209 -3.11 -23.95 4.03
CA TYR A 209 -3.96 -24.36 5.12
C TYR A 209 -3.11 -24.94 6.25
N THR A 210 -3.49 -24.64 7.50
CA THR A 210 -3.06 -25.39 8.68
C THR A 210 -4.26 -26.15 9.22
N LEU A 211 -4.14 -27.47 9.35
CA LEU A 211 -5.11 -28.33 10.00
C LEU A 211 -4.65 -28.56 11.44
N GLU A 212 -5.46 -28.16 12.42
CA GLU A 212 -5.17 -28.40 13.83
C GLU A 212 -6.03 -29.53 14.38
N PHE A 213 -5.40 -30.59 14.86
CA PHE A 213 -6.05 -31.75 15.47
C PHE A 213 -5.70 -31.81 16.97
N PRO A 214 -6.64 -31.49 17.88
CA PRO A 214 -6.43 -31.69 19.31
C PRO A 214 -6.18 -33.16 19.64
N LEU A 215 -5.22 -33.44 20.52
CA LEU A 215 -4.85 -34.82 20.86
C LEU A 215 -5.74 -35.37 21.99
N LYS A 216 -6.27 -36.58 21.81
CA LYS A 216 -7.05 -37.33 22.81
C LYS A 216 -6.19 -38.21 23.71
N VAL A 217 -5.00 -38.57 23.25
CA VAL A 217 -4.08 -39.50 23.92
C VAL A 217 -2.75 -38.81 24.24
N SER A 218 -1.82 -39.55 24.86
CA SER A 218 -0.52 -39.00 25.22
C SER A 218 0.30 -38.64 23.97
N LEU A 219 1.18 -37.65 24.09
CA LEU A 219 2.09 -37.25 23.00
C LEU A 219 2.90 -38.44 22.48
N SER A 220 3.39 -39.29 23.40
CA SER A 220 4.18 -40.48 23.09
C SER A 220 3.43 -41.45 22.19
N ASP A 221 2.14 -41.68 22.43
CA ASP A 221 1.34 -42.62 21.64
C ASP A 221 1.14 -42.11 20.20
N VAL A 222 0.96 -40.80 20.04
CA VAL A 222 0.84 -40.14 18.73
C VAL A 222 2.16 -40.20 17.97
N VAL A 223 3.27 -39.87 18.63
CA VAL A 223 4.62 -39.92 18.06
C VAL A 223 4.96 -41.34 17.60
N GLN A 224 4.72 -42.35 18.44
CA GLN A 224 4.93 -43.76 18.06
C GLN A 224 4.10 -44.16 16.85
N LYS A 225 2.83 -43.72 16.80
CA LYS A 225 1.95 -44.02 15.67
C LYS A 225 2.42 -43.32 14.39
N LEU A 226 2.82 -42.04 14.45
CA LEU A 226 3.36 -41.30 13.31
C LEU A 226 4.66 -41.92 12.79
N ASN A 227 5.56 -42.34 13.68
CA ASN A 227 6.80 -43.04 13.31
C ASN A 227 6.57 -44.43 12.69
N SER A 228 5.40 -45.03 12.91
CA SER A 228 5.04 -46.32 12.29
C SER A 228 4.52 -46.18 10.85
N LEU A 229 4.20 -44.97 10.39
CA LEU A 229 3.61 -44.73 9.08
C LEU A 229 4.72 -44.61 8.02
N PRO A 230 4.78 -45.51 7.01
CA PRO A 230 5.84 -45.54 6.01
C PRO A 230 5.83 -44.34 5.05
N GLU A 231 4.74 -43.57 5.05
CA GLU A 231 4.58 -42.36 4.24
C GLU A 231 5.27 -41.14 4.85
N LEU A 232 5.62 -41.18 6.15
CA LEU A 232 6.17 -40.04 6.88
C LEU A 232 7.66 -40.22 7.12
N ILE A 233 8.41 -39.13 6.92
CA ILE A 233 9.84 -39.06 7.21
C ILE A 233 10.03 -38.02 8.31
N SER A 234 10.64 -38.41 9.43
CA SER A 234 10.99 -37.45 10.49
C SER A 234 12.00 -36.43 9.97
N HIS A 235 11.86 -35.16 10.35
CA HIS A 235 12.86 -34.13 10.06
C HIS A 235 13.04 -33.21 11.27
N ASP A 236 14.26 -32.71 11.45
CA ASP A 236 14.58 -31.79 12.53
C ASP A 236 14.20 -30.36 12.14
N VAL A 237 13.47 -29.68 13.04
CA VAL A 237 13.07 -28.29 12.89
C VAL A 237 13.42 -27.58 14.19
N GLU A 238 14.16 -26.46 14.07
CA GLU A 238 14.63 -25.68 15.21
C GLU A 238 13.45 -25.23 16.09
N GLY A 239 13.40 -25.71 17.33
CA GLY A 239 12.35 -25.37 18.30
C GLY A 239 11.11 -26.27 18.30
N THR A 240 11.08 -27.34 17.52
CA THR A 240 10.03 -28.39 17.58
C THR A 240 10.65 -29.78 17.70
N LEU A 241 10.25 -30.52 18.73
CA LEU A 241 10.83 -31.83 19.06
C LEU A 241 10.33 -32.98 18.17
N ASP A 242 9.17 -32.81 17.51
CA ASP A 242 8.48 -33.87 16.79
C ASP A 242 7.86 -33.32 15.50
N ALA A 243 8.55 -33.49 14.37
CA ALA A 243 8.10 -33.05 13.05
C ALA A 243 8.35 -34.12 11.96
N TRP A 244 7.41 -34.22 11.01
CA TRP A 244 7.44 -35.15 9.90
C TRP A 244 7.08 -34.47 8.58
N ILE A 245 7.67 -34.97 7.52
CA ILE A 245 7.34 -34.62 6.14
C ILE A 245 6.68 -35.81 5.48
N TRP A 246 5.60 -35.55 4.74
CA TRP A 246 5.13 -36.46 3.70
C TRP A 246 5.83 -36.08 2.38
N PRO A 247 6.79 -36.86 1.86
CA PRO A 247 7.53 -36.50 0.66
C PRO A 247 6.67 -36.65 -0.60
N LEU A 248 6.84 -35.73 -1.55
CA LEU A 248 6.33 -35.91 -2.92
C LEU A 248 7.26 -36.88 -3.65
N ARG A 249 6.78 -38.09 -3.92
CA ARG A 249 7.47 -39.03 -4.80
C ARG A 249 7.27 -38.56 -6.24
N ASP A 250 8.34 -38.29 -6.97
CA ASP A 250 8.30 -37.88 -8.37
C ASP A 250 7.44 -38.85 -9.19
N GLN A 251 6.21 -38.45 -9.53
CA GLN A 251 5.45 -39.14 -10.54
C GLN A 251 6.06 -38.77 -11.89
N LYS A 252 6.83 -39.69 -12.48
CA LYS A 252 7.10 -39.69 -13.92
C LYS A 252 5.77 -39.87 -14.67
N LYS A 253 4.97 -38.81 -14.80
CA LYS A 253 3.78 -38.79 -15.66
C LYS A 253 3.82 -37.57 -16.57
N HIS A 254 3.97 -37.88 -17.85
CA HIS A 254 3.75 -37.05 -19.03
C HIS A 254 3.78 -35.52 -18.85
N ARG A 255 4.94 -34.94 -19.13
CA ARG A 255 5.04 -33.60 -19.74
C ARG A 255 4.27 -33.62 -21.06
N GLN A 256 2.98 -33.32 -21.05
CA GLN A 256 2.35 -32.77 -22.24
C GLN A 256 2.82 -31.32 -22.34
N GLN A 257 3.72 -31.06 -23.29
CA GLN A 257 3.99 -29.71 -23.75
C GLN A 257 2.67 -29.13 -24.26
N LYS A 258 2.00 -28.31 -23.43
CA LYS A 258 0.95 -27.44 -23.92
C LYS A 258 1.61 -26.34 -24.75
N LYS A 259 1.06 -26.16 -25.96
CA LYS A 259 1.44 -25.21 -27.00
C LYS A 259 1.64 -23.79 -26.45
N LYS A 260 2.53 -23.04 -27.13
CA LYS A 260 2.60 -21.57 -27.13
C LYS A 260 1.20 -20.97 -26.87
N THR A 261 1.02 -20.36 -25.71
CA THR A 261 -0.18 -19.64 -25.35
C THR A 261 -0.06 -18.18 -25.78
N ASP A 262 -1.21 -17.66 -26.20
CA ASP A 262 -1.47 -16.26 -26.55
C ASP A 262 -0.89 -15.27 -25.54
N LEU A 263 -0.51 -14.10 -26.05
CA LEU A 263 0.05 -12.97 -25.31
C LEU A 263 -0.90 -12.39 -24.22
N ASP A 264 -2.14 -12.87 -24.13
CA ASP A 264 -3.20 -12.36 -23.25
C ASP A 264 -3.66 -13.32 -22.13
N ALA A 265 -3.03 -14.50 -21.97
CA ALA A 265 -3.38 -15.44 -20.91
C ALA A 265 -2.70 -15.09 -19.56
N PRO A 266 -3.39 -15.25 -18.40
CA PRO A 266 -2.81 -15.03 -17.08
C PRO A 266 -1.56 -15.86 -16.87
N LYS A 267 -0.48 -15.22 -16.42
CA LYS A 267 0.80 -15.88 -16.17
C LYS A 267 0.66 -16.86 -15.01
N GLU A 268 0.54 -18.15 -15.32
CA GLU A 268 0.61 -19.21 -14.31
C GLU A 268 2.06 -19.33 -13.81
N ILE A 269 2.27 -19.18 -12.49
CA ILE A 269 3.58 -19.32 -11.86
C ILE A 269 3.55 -20.55 -10.97
N MET A 270 4.39 -21.53 -11.29
CA MET A 270 4.59 -22.71 -10.46
C MET A 270 5.47 -22.36 -9.26
N VAL A 271 5.00 -22.66 -8.05
CA VAL A 271 5.74 -22.49 -6.81
C VAL A 271 6.23 -23.86 -6.33
N ASP A 272 7.55 -24.03 -6.33
CA ASP A 272 8.21 -25.27 -5.90
C ASP A 272 8.53 -25.19 -4.40
N SER A 273 7.69 -25.82 -3.57
CA SER A 273 7.91 -25.91 -2.12
C SER A 273 8.89 -27.03 -1.80
N GLN A 274 10.11 -26.66 -1.42
CA GLN A 274 11.19 -27.58 -1.04
C GLN A 274 11.62 -27.33 0.42
N LEU A 275 11.99 -28.39 1.12
CA LEU A 275 12.65 -28.35 2.43
C LEU A 275 14.08 -28.84 2.25
N CYS A 276 15.07 -28.07 2.73
CA CYS A 276 16.44 -28.58 2.88
C CYS A 276 16.54 -29.35 4.19
N ASN A 277 17.05 -30.58 4.15
CA ASN A 277 17.50 -31.25 5.36
C ASN A 277 18.85 -30.66 5.84
N GLU A 278 19.30 -31.04 7.04
CA GLU A 278 20.58 -30.59 7.61
C GLU A 278 21.80 -30.95 6.77
N GLN A 279 21.67 -31.94 5.88
CA GLN A 279 22.70 -32.39 4.94
C GLN A 279 22.71 -31.59 3.63
N GLY A 280 21.81 -30.61 3.49
CA GLY A 280 21.69 -29.74 2.31
C GLY A 280 20.92 -30.37 1.15
N GLU A 281 20.29 -31.53 1.33
CA GLU A 281 19.46 -32.16 0.32
C GLU A 281 18.05 -31.56 0.35
N THR A 282 17.57 -31.14 -0.82
CA THR A 282 16.22 -30.59 -1.00
C THR A 282 15.20 -31.69 -1.24
N CYS A 283 14.20 -31.81 -0.37
CA CYS A 283 13.06 -32.69 -0.54
C CYS A 283 11.79 -31.88 -0.85
N ARG A 284 11.05 -32.26 -1.89
CA ARG A 284 9.68 -31.74 -2.11
C ARG A 284 8.72 -32.46 -1.18
N PHE A 285 7.79 -31.71 -0.61
CA PHE A 285 6.84 -32.26 0.34
C PHE A 285 5.38 -31.97 -0.02
N PHE A 286 4.55 -32.96 0.28
CA PHE A 286 3.11 -32.91 0.15
C PHE A 286 2.48 -32.18 1.34
N ALA A 287 2.91 -32.53 2.56
CA ALA A 287 2.48 -31.94 3.81
C ALA A 287 3.62 -31.94 4.84
N GLU A 288 3.62 -30.97 5.73
CA GLU A 288 4.46 -30.95 6.93
C GLU A 288 3.56 -31.18 8.15
N LEU A 289 3.98 -32.08 9.04
CA LEU A 289 3.26 -32.43 10.26
C LEU A 289 4.14 -32.08 11.45
N LYS A 290 3.58 -31.43 12.47
CA LYS A 290 4.29 -31.10 13.71
C LYS A 290 3.39 -31.21 14.92
N ILE A 291 3.96 -31.57 16.06
CA ILE A 291 3.23 -31.56 17.32
C ILE A 291 3.59 -30.30 18.11
N GLN A 292 2.57 -29.52 18.46
CA GLN A 292 2.75 -28.31 19.26
C GLN A 292 1.54 -28.07 20.18
N LYS A 293 1.80 -27.67 21.43
CA LYS A 293 0.74 -27.27 22.38
C LYS A 293 -0.41 -28.31 22.51
N LYS A 294 -0.08 -29.60 22.54
CA LYS A 294 -1.03 -30.75 22.57
C LYS A 294 -1.96 -30.83 21.35
N LYS A 295 -1.50 -30.39 20.18
CA LYS A 295 -2.18 -30.53 18.89
C LYS A 295 -1.22 -31.12 17.87
N LEU A 296 -1.74 -31.96 16.99
CA LEU A 296 -1.09 -32.30 15.72
C LEU A 296 -1.47 -31.22 14.70
N MET A 297 -0.48 -30.50 14.20
CA MET A 297 -0.65 -29.48 13.16
C MET A 297 -0.16 -30.03 11.83
N ILE A 298 -0.93 -29.82 10.77
CA ILE A 298 -0.57 -30.26 9.41
C ILE A 298 -0.66 -29.06 8.47
N ASP A 299 0.46 -28.69 7.86
CA ASP A 299 0.57 -27.58 6.92
C ASP A 299 0.59 -28.11 5.47
N VAL A 300 -0.29 -27.56 4.64
CA VAL A 300 -0.43 -27.91 3.21
C VAL A 300 -0.65 -26.65 2.37
N ASN A 301 -0.40 -26.75 1.06
CA ASN A 301 -0.43 -25.60 0.14
C ASN A 301 -1.49 -25.69 -0.97
N SER A 302 -2.49 -26.57 -0.84
CA SER A 302 -3.72 -26.55 -1.66
C SER A 302 -4.93 -27.09 -0.88
N GLU A 303 -6.12 -26.83 -1.41
CA GLU A 303 -7.39 -27.32 -0.84
C GLU A 303 -7.50 -28.84 -0.98
N GLU A 304 -7.06 -29.36 -2.11
CA GLU A 304 -7.01 -30.77 -2.45
C GLU A 304 -6.14 -31.53 -1.43
N ARG A 305 -4.96 -30.99 -1.11
CA ARG A 305 -4.07 -31.56 -0.08
C ARG A 305 -4.67 -31.49 1.33
N ALA A 306 -5.38 -30.41 1.66
CA ALA A 306 -6.06 -30.29 2.95
C ALA A 306 -7.13 -31.37 3.13
N ASN A 307 -8.00 -31.52 2.12
CA ASN A 307 -9.03 -32.56 2.12
C ASN A 307 -8.42 -33.97 2.20
N PHE A 308 -7.30 -34.20 1.49
CA PHE A 308 -6.58 -35.46 1.56
C PHE A 308 -6.05 -35.73 2.99
N MET A 309 -5.39 -34.75 3.61
CA MET A 309 -4.81 -34.93 4.94
C MET A 309 -5.88 -35.09 6.04
N GLU A 310 -7.03 -34.42 5.94
CA GLU A 310 -8.14 -34.65 6.86
C GLU A 310 -8.63 -36.11 6.81
N ASN A 311 -8.80 -36.65 5.60
CA ASN A 311 -9.17 -38.06 5.41
C ASN A 311 -8.07 -39.02 5.90
N PHE A 312 -6.79 -38.69 5.65
CA PHE A 312 -5.67 -39.49 6.10
C PHE A 312 -5.64 -39.62 7.63
N VAL A 313 -5.76 -38.49 8.34
CA VAL A 313 -5.80 -38.46 9.81
C VAL A 313 -7.03 -39.18 10.34
N GLN A 314 -8.19 -39.00 9.71
CA GLN A 314 -9.41 -39.71 10.10
C GLN A 314 -9.26 -41.24 9.96
N ASN A 315 -8.57 -41.72 8.94
CA ASN A 315 -8.39 -43.16 8.70
C ASN A 315 -7.34 -43.79 9.62
N HIS A 316 -6.27 -43.07 9.96
CA HIS A 316 -5.12 -43.65 10.69
C HIS A 316 -5.02 -43.23 12.15
N LEU A 317 -5.64 -42.10 12.53
CA LEU A 317 -5.45 -41.42 13.81
C LEU A 317 -6.78 -41.00 14.47
N ALA A 318 -7.96 -41.39 13.98
CA ALA A 318 -9.25 -40.95 14.56
C ALA A 318 -9.44 -41.25 16.07
N SER A 319 -8.84 -42.33 16.58
CA SER A 319 -8.84 -42.65 18.01
C SER A 319 -7.84 -41.79 18.82
N PHE A 320 -6.87 -41.17 18.15
CA PHE A 320 -5.79 -40.37 18.74
C PHE A 320 -6.11 -38.87 18.77
N VAL A 321 -6.98 -38.39 17.89
CA VAL A 321 -7.27 -36.96 17.72
C VAL A 321 -8.76 -36.61 17.72
N GLU A 322 -9.09 -35.37 18.06
CA GLU A 322 -10.41 -34.78 17.88
C GLU A 322 -10.63 -34.27 16.45
N LYS A 323 -11.81 -33.69 16.19
CA LYS A 323 -12.13 -33.12 14.89
C LYS A 323 -11.15 -31.98 14.54
N PRO A 324 -10.74 -31.86 13.26
CA PRO A 324 -9.84 -30.80 12.84
C PRO A 324 -10.47 -29.43 12.94
N ILE A 325 -9.63 -28.43 13.23
CA ILE A 325 -9.90 -27.03 12.94
C ILE A 325 -9.07 -26.69 11.70
N ARG A 326 -9.75 -26.30 10.61
CA ARG A 326 -9.10 -25.90 9.35
C ARG A 326 -8.92 -24.39 9.32
N LEU A 327 -7.66 -23.96 9.28
CA LEU A 327 -7.28 -22.56 9.16
C LEU A 327 -6.82 -22.30 7.72
N LYS A 328 -7.54 -21.45 7.00
CA LYS A 328 -7.14 -20.96 5.68
C LYS A 328 -6.28 -19.72 5.85
N HIS A 329 -5.07 -19.72 5.26
CA HIS A 329 -4.17 -18.56 5.28
C HIS A 329 -4.18 -17.88 3.93
N ASP A 330 -4.51 -16.60 3.88
CA ASP A 330 -4.45 -15.85 2.62
C ASP A 330 -3.04 -15.95 2.00
N LEU A 331 -2.99 -15.99 0.66
CA LEU A 331 -1.77 -15.74 -0.11
C LEU A 331 -1.33 -14.28 0.04
N LYS A 332 -1.19 -13.80 1.27
CA LYS A 332 -0.32 -12.67 1.51
C LYS A 332 1.07 -13.22 1.27
N ILE A 333 1.67 -12.82 0.15
CA ILE A 333 3.13 -12.63 0.11
C ILE A 333 3.45 -12.08 1.49
N ARG A 334 4.24 -12.82 2.28
CA ARG A 334 4.64 -12.44 3.62
C ARG A 334 5.41 -11.12 3.50
N GLN A 335 4.67 -10.02 3.41
CA GLN A 335 5.07 -8.75 3.95
C GLN A 335 4.99 -9.00 5.44
N GLU A 336 6.15 -9.16 6.06
CA GLU A 336 6.25 -9.04 7.50
C GLU A 336 5.58 -7.71 7.90
N GLY A 337 4.41 -7.81 8.53
CA GLY A 337 3.70 -6.62 9.01
C GLY A 337 2.19 -6.75 9.02
N THR A 338 1.64 -6.69 10.22
CA THR A 338 0.25 -6.30 10.55
C THR A 338 -0.84 -7.38 10.50
N THR A 339 -0.93 -8.14 11.58
CA THR A 339 -2.24 -8.40 12.22
C THR A 339 -2.43 -7.34 13.30
N PRO A 340 -3.59 -6.66 13.42
CA PRO A 340 -3.86 -5.81 14.58
C PRO A 340 -4.15 -6.71 15.79
N THR A 341 -3.08 -7.18 16.45
CA THR A 341 -3.20 -7.74 17.79
C THR A 341 -3.51 -6.60 18.74
N LYS A 342 -4.51 -6.80 19.61
CA LYS A 342 -4.74 -5.96 20.79
C LYS A 342 -3.38 -5.66 21.43
N LYS A 343 -3.10 -4.39 21.74
CA LYS A 343 -1.87 -3.97 22.45
C LYS A 343 -1.73 -4.78 23.73
N VAL A 344 -0.99 -5.90 23.64
CA VAL A 344 -0.39 -6.55 24.79
C VAL A 344 0.79 -5.67 25.13
N SER A 345 0.76 -5.02 26.30
CA SER A 345 1.93 -4.28 26.76
C SER A 345 3.08 -5.27 26.86
N SER A 346 4.16 -5.03 26.14
CA SER A 346 5.40 -5.83 26.18
C SER A 346 6.02 -5.88 27.58
N GLY A 347 5.56 -5.05 28.52
CA GLY A 347 6.13 -4.88 29.86
C GLY A 347 7.49 -4.17 29.84
N LEU A 348 7.97 -3.75 28.66
CA LEU A 348 9.26 -3.12 28.46
C LEU A 348 9.14 -1.59 28.54
N SER A 349 10.21 -0.95 29.02
CA SER A 349 10.39 0.49 28.88
C SER A 349 10.44 0.89 27.39
N ARG A 350 9.96 2.11 27.06
CA ARG A 350 10.08 2.68 25.70
C ARG A 350 11.53 2.65 25.17
N GLU A 351 12.50 2.76 26.06
CA GLU A 351 13.93 2.71 25.73
C GLU A 351 14.39 1.30 25.35
N GLN A 352 13.88 0.28 26.05
CA GLN A 352 14.18 -1.13 25.76
C GLN A 352 13.51 -1.58 24.46
N GLU A 353 12.27 -1.15 24.21
CA GLU A 353 11.58 -1.38 22.93
C GLU A 353 12.33 -0.71 21.76
N GLY A 354 12.82 0.52 21.96
CA GLY A 354 13.64 1.22 20.97
C GLY A 354 14.94 0.48 20.64
N THR A 355 15.65 0.02 21.68
CA THR A 355 16.92 -0.72 21.51
C THR A 355 16.73 -2.06 20.78
N LEU A 356 15.67 -2.81 21.11
CA LEU A 356 15.36 -4.08 20.45
C LEU A 356 14.93 -3.87 19.00
N LYS A 357 14.08 -2.87 18.72
CA LYS A 357 13.70 -2.49 17.35
C LYS A 357 14.92 -2.07 16.53
N GLN A 358 15.83 -1.29 17.11
CA GLN A 358 17.04 -0.85 16.41
C GLN A 358 17.92 -2.05 16.02
N LYS A 359 18.18 -2.98 16.95
CA LYS A 359 18.93 -4.21 16.64
C LYS A 359 18.23 -5.08 15.60
N PHE A 360 16.91 -5.18 15.67
CA PHE A 360 16.10 -5.92 14.69
C PHE A 360 16.24 -5.30 13.29
N TYR A 361 16.05 -3.99 13.16
CA TYR A 361 16.21 -3.29 11.87
C TYR A 361 17.64 -3.37 11.34
N ASP A 362 18.66 -3.24 12.21
CA ASP A 362 20.06 -3.41 11.80
C ASP A 362 20.30 -4.79 11.18
N GLN A 363 19.81 -5.86 11.82
CA GLN A 363 19.95 -7.22 11.31
C GLN A 363 19.17 -7.43 10.02
N HIS A 364 17.92 -6.94 9.98
CA HIS A 364 17.04 -7.05 8.83
C HIS A 364 17.63 -6.37 7.59
N TYR A 365 18.06 -5.11 7.70
CA TYR A 365 18.59 -4.36 6.57
C TYR A 365 19.99 -4.81 6.14
N LYS A 366 20.78 -5.41 7.06
CA LYS A 366 22.05 -6.08 6.70
C LYS A 366 21.81 -7.30 5.81
N GLY A 367 20.73 -8.06 6.04
CA GLY A 367 20.34 -9.14 5.12
C GLY A 367 19.77 -8.60 3.81
N TRP A 368 18.97 -7.53 3.88
CA TRP A 368 18.33 -6.93 2.72
C TRP A 368 19.32 -6.43 1.66
N ILE A 369 20.42 -5.81 2.05
CA ILE A 369 21.42 -5.25 1.12
C ILE A 369 22.09 -6.32 0.23
N ASP A 370 22.11 -7.57 0.71
CA ASP A 370 22.69 -8.74 0.04
C ASP A 370 21.61 -9.67 -0.55
N SER A 371 20.32 -9.29 -0.44
CA SER A 371 19.21 -10.04 -1.00
C SER A 371 18.94 -9.68 -2.46
N SER A 372 18.68 -10.69 -3.30
CA SER A 372 18.30 -10.47 -4.70
C SER A 372 16.87 -9.92 -4.80
N LEU A 373 16.70 -8.73 -5.38
CA LEU A 373 15.40 -8.08 -5.49
C LEU A 373 14.84 -8.17 -6.91
N PRO A 374 13.58 -8.59 -7.10
CA PRO A 374 12.94 -8.65 -8.42
C PRO A 374 12.93 -7.30 -9.16
N ILE A 375 12.70 -6.20 -8.44
CA ILE A 375 12.71 -4.82 -9.00
C ILE A 375 14.08 -4.40 -9.54
N LEU A 376 15.15 -5.02 -9.03
CA LEU A 376 16.54 -4.88 -9.49
C LEU A 376 16.92 -6.00 -10.48
N LYS A 377 15.94 -6.66 -11.09
CA LYS A 377 16.13 -7.78 -12.03
C LYS A 377 16.93 -8.95 -11.42
N GLY A 378 16.68 -9.24 -10.14
CA GLY A 378 17.34 -10.32 -9.40
C GLY A 378 18.73 -9.97 -8.84
N LYS A 379 19.18 -8.72 -8.98
CA LYS A 379 20.42 -8.24 -8.37
C LYS A 379 20.20 -7.80 -6.93
N THR A 380 21.28 -7.77 -6.16
CA THR A 380 21.28 -7.17 -4.82
C THR A 380 21.43 -5.65 -4.89
N PRO A 381 20.97 -4.90 -3.86
CA PRO A 381 21.26 -3.46 -3.74
C PRO A 381 22.75 -3.13 -3.92
N ARG A 382 23.67 -3.91 -3.33
CA ARG A 382 25.13 -3.71 -3.50
C ARG A 382 25.62 -3.87 -4.94
N GLN A 383 24.99 -4.75 -5.70
CA GLN A 383 25.35 -4.97 -7.10
C GLN A 383 24.77 -3.87 -7.99
N ALA A 384 23.50 -3.52 -7.77
CA ALA A 384 22.78 -2.53 -8.56
C ALA A 384 23.35 -1.12 -8.39
N VAL A 385 23.80 -0.73 -7.19
CA VAL A 385 24.33 0.63 -6.92
C VAL A 385 25.59 0.96 -7.72
N LYS A 386 26.35 -0.06 -8.15
CA LYS A 386 27.55 0.08 -8.99
C LYS A 386 27.23 0.39 -10.44
N ILE A 387 26.00 0.15 -10.88
CA ILE A 387 25.56 0.34 -12.27
C ILE A 387 24.81 1.67 -12.33
N LYS A 388 25.33 2.64 -13.10
CA LYS A 388 24.79 4.02 -13.14
C LYS A 388 23.28 4.09 -13.40
N THR A 389 22.75 3.25 -14.29
CA THR A 389 21.32 3.20 -14.63
C THR A 389 20.45 2.51 -13.58
N GLU A 390 21.03 1.67 -12.72
CA GLU A 390 20.31 0.94 -11.67
C GLU A 390 20.48 1.58 -10.29
N ARG A 391 21.53 2.38 -10.10
CA ARG A 391 21.77 3.18 -8.89
C ARG A 391 20.57 4.03 -8.52
N GLN A 392 19.89 4.63 -9.49
CA GLN A 392 18.68 5.42 -9.23
C GLN A 392 17.56 4.57 -8.61
N LYS A 393 17.40 3.32 -9.04
CA LYS A 393 16.39 2.41 -8.46
C LYS A 393 16.70 2.05 -7.02
N VAL A 394 17.98 1.92 -6.67
CA VAL A 394 18.41 1.69 -5.29
C VAL A 394 18.11 2.92 -4.43
N ILE A 395 18.36 4.13 -4.96
CA ILE A 395 18.00 5.39 -4.30
C ILE A 395 16.50 5.47 -4.05
N ASP A 396 15.67 5.19 -5.07
CA ASP A 396 14.21 5.23 -4.95
C ASP A 396 13.70 4.21 -3.89
N LEU A 397 14.27 2.99 -3.86
CA LEU A 397 13.95 2.00 -2.81
C LEU A 397 14.33 2.49 -1.41
N LEU A 398 15.46 3.17 -1.25
CA LEU A 398 15.86 3.73 0.04
C LEU A 398 14.89 4.82 0.49
N LYS A 399 14.45 5.69 -0.42
CA LYS A 399 13.41 6.69 -0.12
C LYS A 399 12.14 6.05 0.40
N ASP A 400 11.66 4.99 -0.27
CA ASP A 400 10.47 4.26 0.15
C ASP A 400 10.64 3.65 1.55
N LEU A 401 11.80 3.05 1.85
CA LEU A 401 12.09 2.46 3.16
C LEU A 401 12.06 3.52 4.28
N ILE A 402 12.72 4.66 4.06
CA ILE A 402 12.79 5.71 5.06
C ILE A 402 11.42 6.39 5.21
N ASN A 403 10.72 6.63 4.10
CA ASN A 403 9.37 7.21 4.12
C ASN A 403 8.40 6.35 4.95
N ASN A 404 8.43 5.03 4.77
CA ASN A 404 7.65 4.09 5.58
C ASN A 404 7.97 4.19 7.07
N GLU A 405 9.26 4.28 7.42
CA GLU A 405 9.68 4.44 8.81
C GLU A 405 9.28 5.79 9.42
N LEU A 406 9.34 6.88 8.64
CA LEU A 406 8.85 8.21 9.07
C LEU A 406 7.36 8.17 9.42
N HIS A 407 6.55 7.49 8.60
CA HIS A 407 5.12 7.30 8.87
C HIS A 407 4.86 6.39 10.07
N ASN A 408 5.59 5.28 10.19
CA ASN A 408 5.49 4.37 11.32
C ASN A 408 5.85 5.07 12.64
N ALA A 409 6.93 5.86 12.65
CA ALA A 409 7.34 6.63 13.82
C ALA A 409 6.24 7.59 14.28
N LYS A 410 5.61 8.34 13.36
CA LYS A 410 4.48 9.23 13.68
C LYS A 410 3.27 8.47 14.22
N LYS A 411 2.90 7.35 13.58
CA LYS A 411 1.76 6.52 14.00
C LYS A 411 1.94 5.94 15.40
N GLU A 412 3.18 5.59 15.74
CA GLU A 412 3.54 5.06 17.06
C GLU A 412 3.82 6.18 18.10
N GLY A 413 3.82 7.45 17.69
CA GLY A 413 4.14 8.59 18.55
C GLY A 413 5.61 8.66 18.96
N ARG A 414 6.51 8.07 18.15
CA ARG A 414 7.96 8.09 18.36
C ARG A 414 8.54 9.43 17.92
N THR A 415 9.45 9.98 18.74
CA THR A 415 10.16 11.23 18.44
C THR A 415 11.36 11.03 17.54
N THR A 416 11.90 9.81 17.46
CA THR A 416 13.08 9.49 16.66
C THR A 416 12.79 8.27 15.77
N PRO A 417 12.78 8.43 14.44
CA PRO A 417 12.75 7.33 13.48
C PRO A 417 14.05 6.51 13.53
N TYR A 418 14.02 5.30 12.98
CA TYR A 418 15.24 4.49 12.81
C TYR A 418 16.25 5.19 11.88
N ASN A 419 17.53 5.09 12.22
CA ASN A 419 18.60 5.75 11.49
C ASN A 419 19.17 4.84 10.39
N PHE A 420 18.94 5.23 9.13
CA PHE A 420 19.44 4.54 7.94
C PHE A 420 20.83 4.99 7.46
N ASP A 421 21.48 5.94 8.14
CA ASP A 421 22.75 6.54 7.69
C ASP A 421 23.84 5.51 7.36
N TRP A 422 23.92 4.45 8.16
CA TRP A 422 24.89 3.39 7.96
C TRP A 422 24.63 2.65 6.64
N LEU A 423 23.36 2.47 6.24
CA LEU A 423 22.98 1.77 5.01
C LEU A 423 23.41 2.58 3.79
N PHE A 424 23.34 3.91 3.85
CA PHE A 424 23.80 4.78 2.78
C PHE A 424 25.33 4.73 2.64
N ALA A 425 26.04 4.79 3.77
CA ALA A 425 27.50 4.66 3.80
C ALA A 425 27.95 3.32 3.20
N GLU A 426 27.26 2.23 3.55
CA GLU A 426 27.53 0.88 3.08
C GLU A 426 27.27 0.71 1.56
N LEU A 427 26.31 1.45 1.01
CA LEU A 427 25.99 1.50 -0.42
C LEU A 427 26.80 2.55 -1.20
N GLY A 428 27.57 3.41 -0.50
CA GLY A 428 28.28 4.53 -1.12
C GLY A 428 27.33 5.54 -1.78
N ILE A 429 26.19 5.80 -1.14
CA ILE A 429 25.18 6.80 -1.56
C ILE A 429 25.31 8.01 -0.63
N GLU A 430 25.52 9.18 -1.22
CA GLU A 430 25.58 10.45 -0.48
C GLU A 430 24.15 10.92 -0.14
N LYS A 431 23.98 11.55 1.03
CA LYS A 431 22.65 11.93 1.54
C LYS A 431 21.94 12.98 0.68
N ASP A 432 22.68 13.81 -0.04
CA ASP A 432 22.17 14.82 -0.97
C ASP A 432 21.59 14.21 -2.27
N LEU A 433 21.87 12.93 -2.53
CA LEU A 433 21.27 12.17 -3.62
C LEU A 433 19.92 11.55 -3.25
N LEU A 434 19.55 11.58 -1.97
CA LEU A 434 18.23 11.21 -1.45
C LEU A 434 17.36 12.48 -1.41
#